data_AF-A0A6I3N8G4-F1
#
_entry.id   AF-A0A6I3N8G4-F1
#
_cell.length_a   1.000
_cell.length_b   1.000
_cell.length_c   1.000
_cell.angle_alpha   90.00
_cell.angle_beta   90.00
_cell.angle_gamma   90.00
#
_symmetry.space_group_name_H-M   'P 1'
#
loop_
_entity.id
_entity.type
_entity.pdbx_description
1 polymer ?
#
loop_
_entity_poly.entity_id
_entity_poly.type
_entity_poly.pdbx_seq_one_letter_code
_entity_poly.pdbx_strand_id
1 'polypeptide(L)'
;MRRFPLTYSEGQAGKIKDEENRMNTKTGSFVLLDDEILSIKLQLIEELKDKIDFSEPTIYSTIWTYLDEFEQKAKASPTTKKPRADIAWNFIKNEYRVDKTTLSKRLNKFIKDDFKRGIILRDIGTAHSLLNLGFYKESVIISGGVIEEILRLFLEAKQIKSKNNFIDYIKICEENNLLKSGISRLSDFLREFRNLVHLSREKVKNDTVNISVAKSAVSSIFTIIDELNK
;
A
#
# COMPACT_ATOMS: atom_id res chain seq x y z
N MET A 1 40.39 -30.43 17.71
CA MET A 1 40.55 -29.50 16.57
C MET A 1 40.89 -30.29 15.32
N ARG A 2 39.96 -30.40 14.37
CA ARG A 2 40.22 -30.93 13.02
C ARG A 2 39.75 -29.87 12.01
N ARG A 3 40.68 -29.32 11.24
CA ARG A 3 40.41 -28.40 10.13
C ARG A 3 40.25 -29.23 8.86
N PHE A 4 39.13 -29.07 8.17
CA PHE A 4 38.99 -29.50 6.78
C PHE A 4 39.31 -28.29 5.88
N PRO A 5 40.13 -28.43 4.83
CA PRO A 5 40.24 -27.44 3.78
C PRO A 5 39.16 -27.69 2.72
N LEU A 6 38.35 -26.67 2.41
CA LEU A 6 37.53 -26.66 1.20
C LEU A 6 38.26 -25.84 0.14
N THR A 7 38.79 -26.55 -0.86
CA THR A 7 39.28 -26.00 -2.12
C THR A 7 38.09 -25.62 -2.98
N TYR A 8 37.99 -24.34 -3.37
CA TYR A 8 37.06 -23.89 -4.42
C TYR A 8 37.71 -24.17 -5.78
N SER A 9 37.08 -25.01 -6.59
CA SER A 9 37.42 -25.20 -8.00
C SER A 9 36.79 -24.08 -8.84
N GLU A 10 37.64 -23.33 -9.54
CA GLU A 10 37.28 -22.44 -10.63
C GLU A 10 36.63 -23.25 -11.76
N GLY A 11 35.45 -22.82 -12.23
CA GLY A 11 34.85 -23.40 -13.41
C GLY A 11 33.34 -23.18 -13.51
N GLN A 12 32.93 -21.97 -13.90
CA GLN A 12 31.70 -21.70 -14.69
C GLN A 12 31.59 -20.20 -15.02
N ALA A 13 32.59 -19.65 -15.70
CA ALA A 13 32.59 -18.28 -16.24
C ALA A 13 32.10 -18.20 -17.70
N GLY A 14 31.25 -19.13 -18.14
CA GLY A 14 30.97 -19.34 -19.57
C GLY A 14 29.52 -19.61 -19.95
N LYS A 15 28.53 -19.12 -19.18
CA LYS A 15 27.09 -19.24 -19.55
C LYS A 15 26.23 -18.00 -19.26
N ILE A 16 26.81 -16.86 -18.89
CA ILE A 16 26.05 -15.67 -18.47
C ILE A 16 25.77 -14.70 -19.63
N LYS A 17 26.35 -14.90 -20.83
CA LYS A 17 26.22 -13.93 -21.94
C LYS A 17 25.11 -14.20 -22.96
N ASP A 18 24.39 -15.31 -22.86
CA ASP A 18 23.31 -15.67 -23.82
C ASP A 18 21.88 -15.56 -23.24
N GLU A 19 21.72 -15.32 -21.93
CA GLU A 19 20.40 -15.11 -21.31
C GLU A 19 20.01 -13.63 -21.16
N GLU A 20 20.95 -12.69 -21.24
CA GLU A 20 20.66 -11.25 -21.17
C GLU A 20 20.01 -10.67 -22.44
N ASN A 21 19.89 -11.45 -23.51
CA ASN A 21 19.37 -11.00 -24.81
C ASN A 21 18.05 -11.68 -25.26
N ARG A 22 17.36 -12.42 -24.37
CA ARG A 22 16.02 -12.95 -24.65
C ARG A 22 15.01 -12.51 -23.59
N MET A 23 14.08 -11.67 -24.04
CA MET A 23 12.84 -11.25 -23.35
C MET A 23 12.90 -9.97 -22.51
N ASN A 24 13.41 -8.92 -23.15
CA ASN A 24 12.66 -7.66 -23.18
C ASN A 24 11.41 -7.88 -24.09
N THR A 25 10.25 -7.34 -23.70
CA THR A 25 8.89 -7.51 -24.29
C THR A 25 8.04 -8.68 -23.76
N LYS A 26 7.46 -8.50 -22.57
CA LYS A 26 6.08 -8.94 -22.28
C LYS A 26 5.57 -8.08 -21.12
N THR A 27 4.82 -7.03 -21.46
CA THR A 27 3.88 -6.40 -20.53
C THR A 27 2.94 -7.49 -20.03
N GLY A 28 3.18 -7.99 -18.82
CA GLY A 28 2.29 -8.94 -18.17
C GLY A 28 0.92 -8.33 -18.02
N SER A 29 -0.03 -8.78 -18.83
CA SER A 29 -1.45 -8.58 -18.57
C SER A 29 -1.78 -9.30 -17.26
N PHE A 30 -2.17 -8.54 -16.24
CA PHE A 30 -2.73 -9.10 -15.02
C PHE A 30 -4.13 -9.61 -15.37
N VAL A 31 -4.24 -10.91 -15.62
CA VAL A 31 -5.54 -11.58 -15.71
C VAL A 31 -5.95 -11.84 -14.28
N LEU A 32 -6.99 -11.17 -13.80
CA LEU A 32 -7.63 -11.58 -12.54
C LEU A 32 -8.04 -13.04 -12.71
N LEU A 33 -7.54 -13.91 -11.83
CA LEU A 33 -7.94 -15.32 -11.84
C LEU A 33 -9.45 -15.37 -11.54
N ASP A 34 -10.18 -16.29 -12.15
CA ASP A 34 -11.65 -16.37 -12.01
C ASP A 34 -12.08 -16.45 -10.52
N ASP A 35 -11.21 -16.99 -9.65
CA ASP A 35 -11.39 -17.05 -8.20
C ASP A 35 -11.37 -15.66 -7.49
N GLU A 36 -10.55 -14.72 -7.97
CA GLU A 36 -10.49 -13.36 -7.41
C GLU A 36 -11.72 -12.54 -7.80
N ILE A 37 -12.22 -12.73 -9.02
CA ILE A 37 -13.47 -12.13 -9.49
C ILE A 37 -14.64 -12.67 -8.69
N LEU A 38 -14.66 -13.99 -8.44
CA LEU A 38 -15.70 -14.63 -7.64
C LEU A 38 -15.71 -14.10 -6.19
N SER A 39 -14.54 -13.91 -5.58
CA SER A 39 -14.41 -13.34 -4.23
C SER A 39 -14.97 -11.91 -4.17
N ILE A 40 -14.69 -11.07 -5.16
CA ILE A 40 -15.22 -9.69 -5.21
C ILE A 40 -16.74 -9.71 -5.42
N LYS A 41 -17.27 -10.58 -6.29
CA LYS A 41 -18.72 -10.74 -6.50
C LYS A 41 -19.42 -11.13 -5.19
N LEU A 42 -18.89 -12.10 -4.46
CA LEU A 42 -19.45 -12.56 -3.19
C LEU A 42 -19.44 -11.47 -2.11
N GLN A 43 -18.35 -10.70 -2.02
CA GLN A 43 -18.24 -9.60 -1.06
C GLN A 43 -19.23 -8.47 -1.37
N LEU A 44 -19.42 -8.12 -2.65
CA LEU A 44 -20.37 -7.09 -3.06
C LEU A 44 -21.83 -7.53 -2.81
N ILE A 45 -22.14 -8.81 -3.05
CA ILE A 45 -23.46 -9.38 -2.76
C ILE A 45 -23.73 -9.32 -1.24
N GLU A 46 -22.74 -9.68 -0.43
CA GLU A 46 -22.85 -9.66 1.03
C GLU A 46 -23.07 -8.24 1.59
N GLU A 47 -22.46 -7.22 0.99
CA GLU A 47 -22.66 -5.81 1.37
C GLU A 47 -24.02 -5.23 0.95
N LEU A 48 -24.63 -5.82 -0.09
CA LEU A 48 -25.89 -5.36 -0.64
C LEU A 48 -27.10 -6.13 -0.10
N LYS A 49 -26.91 -7.32 0.50
CA LYS A 49 -27.99 -8.21 1.00
C LYS A 49 -28.97 -7.55 1.95
N ASP A 50 -28.52 -6.57 2.74
CA ASP A 50 -29.36 -5.86 3.71
C ASP A 50 -30.01 -4.60 3.12
N LYS A 51 -29.62 -4.20 1.91
CA LYS A 51 -30.09 -2.98 1.23
C LYS A 51 -31.03 -3.26 0.07
N ILE A 52 -31.06 -4.51 -0.40
CA ILE A 52 -31.79 -4.96 -1.57
C ILE A 52 -32.53 -6.24 -1.20
N ASP A 53 -33.82 -6.32 -1.49
CA ASP A 53 -34.59 -7.55 -1.30
C ASP A 53 -34.26 -8.55 -2.41
N PHE A 54 -33.37 -9.50 -2.11
CA PHE A 54 -32.95 -10.55 -3.04
C PHE A 54 -34.01 -11.64 -3.25
N SER A 55 -35.16 -11.58 -2.56
CA SER A 55 -36.26 -12.52 -2.78
C SER A 55 -37.04 -12.23 -4.07
N GLU A 56 -36.90 -11.02 -4.64
CA GLU A 56 -37.48 -10.68 -5.94
C GLU A 56 -36.60 -11.22 -7.10
N PRO A 57 -37.09 -12.20 -7.89
CA PRO A 57 -36.30 -12.86 -8.94
C PRO A 57 -35.80 -11.90 -10.02
N THR A 58 -36.56 -10.82 -10.27
CA THR A 58 -36.24 -9.74 -11.20
C THR A 58 -35.00 -8.95 -10.78
N ILE A 59 -34.86 -8.66 -9.48
CA ILE A 59 -33.71 -7.92 -8.95
C ILE A 59 -32.46 -8.79 -8.98
N TYR A 60 -32.57 -10.05 -8.57
CA TYR A 60 -31.46 -11.02 -8.64
C TYR A 60 -30.92 -11.14 -10.07
N SER A 61 -31.80 -11.35 -11.05
CA SER A 61 -31.41 -11.47 -12.47
C SER A 61 -30.74 -10.21 -13.03
N THR A 62 -31.17 -9.03 -12.59
CA THR A 62 -30.65 -7.73 -13.04
C THR A 62 -29.26 -7.49 -12.46
N ILE A 63 -29.02 -7.82 -11.19
CA ILE A 63 -27.71 -7.71 -10.55
C ILE A 63 -26.70 -8.63 -11.22
N TRP A 64 -27.07 -9.89 -11.49
CA TRP A 64 -26.19 -10.83 -12.19
C TRP A 64 -25.91 -10.40 -13.63
N THR A 65 -26.92 -9.89 -14.35
CA THR A 65 -26.73 -9.32 -15.69
C THR A 65 -25.75 -8.14 -15.66
N TYR A 66 -25.87 -7.25 -14.66
CA TYR A 66 -24.98 -6.10 -14.52
C TYR A 66 -23.54 -6.50 -14.17
N LEU A 67 -23.37 -7.51 -13.30
CA LEU A 67 -22.08 -8.07 -12.93
C LEU A 67 -21.41 -8.80 -14.12
N ASP A 68 -22.19 -9.53 -14.91
CA ASP A 68 -21.69 -10.23 -16.10
C ASP A 68 -21.36 -9.25 -17.23
N GLU A 69 -22.14 -8.19 -17.40
CA GLU A 69 -21.78 -7.08 -18.30
C GLU A 69 -20.50 -6.37 -17.86
N PHE A 70 -20.32 -6.15 -16.55
CA PHE A 70 -19.11 -5.56 -16.01
C PHE A 70 -17.89 -6.46 -16.26
N GLU A 71 -18.04 -7.77 -16.05
CA GLU A 71 -17.01 -8.77 -16.31
C GLU A 71 -16.68 -8.86 -17.81
N GLN A 72 -17.68 -8.85 -18.69
CA GLN A 72 -17.45 -8.82 -20.13
C GLN A 72 -16.78 -7.52 -20.57
N LYS A 73 -17.14 -6.37 -19.99
CA LYS A 73 -16.45 -5.09 -20.24
C LYS A 73 -15.01 -5.09 -19.72
N ALA A 74 -14.73 -5.78 -18.61
CA ALA A 74 -13.39 -5.98 -18.08
C ALA A 74 -12.55 -6.92 -18.95
N LYS A 75 -13.13 -8.03 -19.44
CA LYS A 75 -12.50 -9.02 -20.32
C LYS A 75 -12.32 -8.51 -21.77
N ALA A 76 -13.21 -7.66 -22.27
CA ALA A 76 -13.20 -7.11 -23.62
C ALA A 76 -12.34 -5.84 -23.80
N SER A 77 -11.74 -5.30 -22.73
CA SER A 77 -10.80 -4.19 -22.83
C SER A 77 -9.36 -4.71 -22.84
N PRO A 78 -8.63 -4.69 -23.98
CA PRO A 78 -7.22 -5.05 -24.01
C PRO A 78 -6.31 -3.91 -23.52
N THR A 79 -6.83 -2.99 -22.69
CA THR A 79 -6.03 -1.86 -22.16
C THR A 79 -5.85 -2.00 -20.65
N THR A 80 -4.64 -2.42 -20.28
CA THR A 80 -3.74 -1.93 -19.21
C THR A 80 -4.14 -0.66 -18.43
N LYS A 81 -5.36 -0.54 -17.92
CA LYS A 81 -5.67 0.49 -16.94
C LYS A 81 -5.49 -0.11 -15.56
N LYS A 82 -4.28 0.11 -15.01
CA LYS A 82 -4.04 0.10 -13.56
C LYS A 82 -5.27 0.68 -12.88
N PRO A 83 -5.79 0.08 -11.78
CA PRO A 83 -6.88 0.67 -11.02
C PRO A 83 -6.56 2.15 -10.83
N ARG A 84 -7.40 3.03 -11.41
CA ARG A 84 -7.07 4.45 -11.51
C ARG A 84 -6.97 4.96 -10.09
N ALA A 85 -5.76 5.41 -9.70
CA ALA A 85 -5.53 6.08 -8.42
C ALA A 85 -6.59 7.17 -8.17
N ASP A 86 -7.11 7.79 -9.24
CA ASP A 86 -8.15 8.82 -9.18
C ASP A 86 -9.47 8.36 -8.56
N ILE A 87 -9.83 7.08 -8.66
CA ILE A 87 -11.03 6.53 -8.01
C ILE A 87 -10.82 6.44 -6.49
N ALA A 88 -9.67 5.91 -6.05
CA ALA A 88 -9.33 5.81 -4.63
C ALA A 88 -9.35 7.19 -3.94
N TRP A 89 -8.87 8.22 -4.63
CA TRP A 89 -8.86 9.59 -4.09
C TRP A 89 -10.25 10.19 -3.85
N ASN A 90 -11.28 9.77 -4.60
CA ASN A 90 -12.66 10.18 -4.32
C ASN A 90 -13.15 9.57 -2.99
N PHE A 91 -12.85 8.29 -2.75
CA PHE A 91 -13.21 7.64 -1.49
C PHE A 91 -12.43 8.23 -0.31
N ILE A 92 -11.12 8.47 -0.48
CA ILE A 92 -10.29 9.13 0.54
C ILE A 92 -10.87 10.49 0.91
N LYS A 93 -11.28 11.28 -0.09
CA LYS A 93 -11.89 12.59 0.14
C LYS A 93 -13.17 12.49 0.96
N ASN A 94 -14.00 11.49 0.70
CA ASN A 94 -15.26 11.31 1.43
C ASN A 94 -15.04 10.79 2.86
N GLU A 95 -14.14 9.82 3.04
CA GLU A 95 -13.90 9.16 4.32
C GLU A 95 -13.03 9.99 5.28
N TYR A 96 -11.94 10.56 4.76
CA TYR A 96 -10.95 11.29 5.56
C TYR A 96 -11.05 12.81 5.44
N ARG A 97 -11.91 13.33 4.55
CA ARG A 97 -12.01 14.76 4.22
C ARG A 97 -10.71 15.35 3.67
N VAL A 98 -9.90 14.52 3.01
CA VAL A 98 -8.61 14.90 2.43
C VAL A 98 -8.68 14.92 0.91
N ASP A 99 -8.44 16.08 0.30
CA ASP A 99 -8.35 16.23 -1.15
C ASP A 99 -6.94 16.01 -1.67
N LYS A 100 -6.78 15.25 -2.77
CA LYS A 100 -5.50 14.94 -3.41
C LYS A 100 -4.69 16.20 -3.73
N THR A 101 -5.34 17.24 -4.23
CA THR A 101 -4.69 18.50 -4.64
C THR A 101 -4.19 19.26 -3.42
N THR A 102 -5.01 19.33 -2.37
CA THR A 102 -4.63 19.97 -1.10
C THR A 102 -3.45 19.24 -0.44
N LEU A 103 -3.50 17.90 -0.39
CA LEU A 103 -2.41 17.11 0.16
C LEU A 103 -1.13 17.25 -0.67
N SER A 104 -1.23 17.23 -2.00
CA SER A 104 -0.09 17.47 -2.90
C SER A 104 0.57 18.82 -2.66
N LYS A 105 -0.22 19.89 -2.47
CA LYS A 105 0.30 21.23 -2.10
C LYS A 105 1.02 21.23 -0.76
N ARG A 106 0.50 20.50 0.24
CA ARG A 106 1.14 20.34 1.56
C ARG A 106 2.49 19.61 1.43
N LEU A 107 2.53 18.51 0.68
CA LEU A 107 3.77 17.78 0.41
C LEU A 107 4.78 18.65 -0.35
N ASN A 108 4.34 19.48 -1.29
CA ASN A 108 5.21 20.36 -2.08
C ASN A 108 5.96 21.40 -1.23
N LYS A 109 5.59 21.63 0.04
CA LYS A 109 6.37 22.51 0.92
C LYS A 109 7.78 21.97 1.15
N PHE A 110 7.93 20.65 1.31
CA PHE A 110 9.21 20.01 1.63
C PHE A 110 9.66 18.94 0.61
N ILE A 111 8.76 18.43 -0.23
CA ILE A 111 9.08 17.47 -1.32
C ILE A 111 8.96 18.19 -2.67
N LYS A 112 10.05 18.81 -3.14
CA LYS A 112 10.06 19.56 -4.42
C LYS A 112 10.05 18.66 -5.64
N ASP A 113 10.51 17.43 -5.50
CA ASP A 113 10.55 16.44 -6.57
C ASP A 113 9.14 15.92 -6.90
N ASP A 114 8.67 16.26 -8.10
CA ASP A 114 7.35 15.90 -8.61
C ASP A 114 7.17 14.37 -8.76
N PHE A 115 8.23 13.66 -9.13
CA PHE A 115 8.21 12.21 -9.26
C PHE A 115 8.01 11.57 -7.89
N LYS A 116 8.79 11.96 -6.88
CA LYS A 116 8.64 11.45 -5.50
C LYS A 116 7.25 11.74 -4.94
N ARG A 117 6.72 12.96 -5.13
CA ARG A 117 5.33 13.27 -4.72
C ARG A 117 4.31 12.40 -5.44
N GLY A 118 4.48 12.15 -6.74
CA GLY A 118 3.61 11.30 -7.52
C GLY A 118 3.56 9.86 -6.99
N ILE A 119 4.72 9.30 -6.62
CA ILE A 119 4.83 7.98 -6.00
C ILE A 119 4.11 7.94 -4.65
N ILE A 120 4.36 8.91 -3.76
CA ILE A 120 3.69 9.00 -2.45
C ILE A 120 2.17 9.06 -2.63
N LEU A 121 1.65 9.93 -3.49
CA LEU A 121 0.21 10.07 -3.71
C LEU A 121 -0.43 8.81 -4.32
N ARG A 122 0.30 8.09 -5.18
CA ARG A 122 -0.14 6.80 -5.70
C ARG A 122 -0.23 5.79 -4.58
N ASP A 123 0.80 5.68 -3.76
CA ASP A 123 0.89 4.65 -2.72
C ASP A 123 -0.09 4.87 -1.57
N ILE A 124 -0.46 6.12 -1.27
CA ILE A 124 -1.61 6.47 -0.42
C ILE A 124 -2.91 5.89 -0.99
N GLY A 125 -3.16 6.11 -2.29
CA GLY A 125 -4.34 5.56 -2.96
C GLY A 125 -4.35 4.03 -2.96
N THR A 126 -3.18 3.41 -3.16
CA THR A 126 -3.00 1.95 -3.09
C THR A 126 -3.30 1.42 -1.68
N ALA A 127 -2.74 2.03 -0.64
CA ALA A 127 -2.96 1.62 0.75
C ALA A 127 -4.45 1.67 1.14
N HIS A 128 -5.14 2.73 0.73
CA HIS A 128 -6.59 2.87 0.93
C HIS A 128 -7.40 1.85 0.12
N SER A 129 -7.00 1.56 -1.12
CA SER A 129 -7.68 0.55 -1.94
C SER A 129 -7.55 -0.84 -1.31
N LEU A 130 -6.34 -1.22 -0.88
CA LEU A 130 -6.06 -2.49 -0.21
C LEU A 130 -6.90 -2.65 1.07
N LEU A 131 -7.03 -1.58 1.86
CA LEU A 131 -7.88 -1.56 3.04
C LEU A 131 -9.33 -1.92 2.72
N ASN A 132 -9.92 -1.31 1.70
CA ASN A 132 -11.33 -1.55 1.35
C ASN A 132 -11.55 -2.92 0.70
N LEU A 133 -10.51 -3.51 0.12
CA LEU A 133 -10.55 -4.86 -0.44
C LEU A 133 -10.27 -5.96 0.60
N GLY A 134 -10.06 -5.62 1.88
CA GLY A 134 -9.80 -6.58 2.94
C GLY A 134 -8.33 -7.00 3.10
N PHE A 135 -7.41 -6.44 2.30
CA PHE A 135 -5.97 -6.68 2.38
C PHE A 135 -5.31 -5.81 3.46
N TYR A 136 -5.71 -6.05 4.72
CA TYR A 136 -5.33 -5.19 5.85
C TYR A 136 -3.82 -5.21 6.13
N LYS A 137 -3.17 -6.37 5.99
CA LYS A 137 -1.72 -6.51 6.20
C LYS A 137 -0.95 -5.67 5.19
N GLU A 138 -1.27 -5.80 3.92
CA GLU A 138 -0.67 -5.09 2.80
C GLU A 138 -0.92 -3.58 2.93
N SER A 139 -2.14 -3.19 3.31
CA SER A 139 -2.48 -1.79 3.57
C SER A 139 -1.60 -1.17 4.66
N VAL A 140 -1.36 -1.89 5.77
CA VAL A 140 -0.45 -1.45 6.84
C VAL A 140 0.99 -1.33 6.35
N ILE A 141 1.48 -2.31 5.58
CA ILE A 141 2.85 -2.30 5.04
C ILE A 141 3.05 -1.10 4.10
N ILE A 142 2.13 -0.87 3.15
CA ILE A 142 2.25 0.28 2.24
C ILE A 142 2.15 1.60 3.01
N SER A 143 1.22 1.70 3.97
CA SER A 143 1.11 2.90 4.82
C SER A 143 2.40 3.20 5.58
N GLY A 144 3.08 2.17 6.09
CA GLY A 144 4.36 2.32 6.79
C GLY A 144 5.47 2.81 5.89
N GLY A 145 5.60 2.23 4.70
CA GLY A 145 6.57 2.70 3.71
C GLY A 145 6.33 4.15 3.28
N VAL A 146 5.06 4.54 3.10
CA VAL A 146 4.71 5.94 2.79
C VAL A 146 5.11 6.89 3.91
N ILE A 147 4.80 6.54 5.17
CA ILE A 147 5.15 7.39 6.32
C ILE A 147 6.67 7.50 6.49
N GLU A 148 7.38 6.37 6.41
CA GLU A 148 8.83 6.33 6.50
C GLU A 148 9.48 7.27 5.47
N GLU A 149 9.04 7.17 4.22
CA GLU A 149 9.55 8.00 3.12
C GLU A 149 9.21 9.48 3.28
N ILE A 150 8.00 9.82 3.75
CA ILE A 150 7.62 11.20 4.05
C ILE A 150 8.53 11.81 5.11
N LEU A 151 8.78 11.08 6.20
CA LEU A 151 9.63 11.57 7.29
C LEU A 151 11.08 11.71 6.85
N ARG A 152 11.62 10.74 6.10
CA ARG A 152 12.96 10.80 5.52
C ARG A 152 13.13 12.06 4.68
N LEU A 153 12.23 12.28 3.73
CA LEU A 153 12.27 13.44 2.83
C LEU A 153 12.06 14.76 3.58
N PHE A 154 11.24 14.77 4.63
CA PHE A 154 11.07 15.93 5.49
C PHE A 154 12.35 16.29 6.25
N LEU A 155 13.00 15.32 6.88
CA LEU A 155 14.25 15.52 7.60
C LEU A 155 15.38 15.95 6.67
N GLU A 156 15.45 15.37 5.46
CA GLU A 156 16.37 15.79 4.41
C GLU A 156 16.15 17.26 4.01
N ALA A 157 14.90 17.67 3.80
CA ALA A 157 14.56 19.07 3.49
C ALA A 157 14.90 20.03 4.63
N LYS A 158 14.86 19.57 5.88
CA LYS A 158 15.28 20.32 7.09
C LYS A 158 16.78 20.21 7.37
N GLN A 159 17.53 19.44 6.60
CA GLN A 159 18.96 19.15 6.81
C GLN A 159 19.27 18.52 8.18
N ILE A 160 18.32 17.76 8.73
CA ILE A 160 18.48 17.04 10.00
C ILE A 160 19.04 15.65 9.71
N LYS A 161 20.19 15.32 10.31
CA LYS A 161 20.84 14.02 10.13
C LYS A 161 20.09 12.91 10.87
N SER A 162 19.97 11.75 10.24
CA SER A 162 19.34 10.55 10.78
C SER A 162 20.11 9.29 10.35
N LYS A 163 19.86 8.17 11.03
CA LYS A 163 20.48 6.86 10.80
C LYS A 163 19.76 6.02 9.74
N ASN A 164 18.97 6.66 8.88
CA ASN A 164 18.25 6.05 7.77
C ASN A 164 17.40 4.82 8.12
N ASN A 165 16.59 4.92 9.18
CA ASN A 165 15.58 3.92 9.49
C ASN A 165 14.35 4.56 10.11
N PHE A 166 13.20 3.92 9.92
CA PHE A 166 11.92 4.47 10.33
C PHE A 166 11.84 4.90 11.80
N ILE A 167 12.33 4.07 12.73
CA ILE A 167 12.27 4.36 14.18
C ILE A 167 13.09 5.61 14.51
N ASP A 168 14.27 5.73 13.90
CA ASP A 168 15.14 6.89 14.09
C ASP A 168 14.50 8.18 13.55
N TYR A 169 13.81 8.12 12.40
CA TYR A 169 13.06 9.27 11.88
C TYR A 169 12.00 9.77 12.85
N ILE A 170 11.20 8.86 13.41
CA ILE A 170 10.17 9.21 14.41
C ILE A 170 10.80 9.86 15.63
N LYS A 171 11.83 9.21 16.19
CA LYS A 171 12.53 9.70 17.38
C LYS A 171 13.08 11.10 17.17
N ILE A 172 13.75 11.34 16.04
CA ILE A 172 14.29 12.66 15.70
C ILE A 172 13.16 13.69 15.57
N CYS A 173 12.05 13.32 14.93
CA CYS A 173 10.90 14.22 14.81
C CYS A 173 10.29 14.58 16.18
N GLU A 174 10.21 13.63 17.11
CA GLU A 174 9.74 13.89 18.48
C GLU A 174 10.72 14.78 19.26
N GLU A 175 12.03 14.45 19.22
CA GLU A 175 13.08 15.21 19.91
C GLU A 175 13.20 16.67 19.43
N ASN A 176 12.86 16.91 18.17
CA ASN A 176 12.85 18.26 17.58
C ASN A 176 11.49 18.96 17.67
N ASN A 177 10.51 18.41 18.41
CA ASN A 177 9.14 18.90 18.52
C ASN A 177 8.42 19.08 17.16
N LEU A 178 8.84 18.33 16.14
CA LEU A 178 8.24 18.32 14.80
C LEU A 178 6.98 17.44 14.77
N LEU A 179 6.91 16.48 15.68
CA LEU A 179 5.75 15.66 15.96
C LEU A 179 5.43 15.77 17.45
N LYS A 180 4.16 16.01 17.79
CA LYS A 180 3.72 16.03 19.19
C LYS A 180 3.95 14.64 19.79
N SER A 181 4.35 14.57 21.06
CA SER A 181 4.59 13.33 21.83
C SER A 181 3.34 12.45 22.04
N GLY A 182 2.23 12.76 21.37
CA GLY A 182 0.93 12.13 21.52
C GLY A 182 0.53 11.21 20.38
N ILE A 183 1.42 10.83 19.46
CA ILE A 183 1.08 9.87 18.40
C ILE A 183 1.08 8.42 18.92
N SER A 184 0.39 8.20 20.04
CA SER A 184 0.10 6.88 20.62
C SER A 184 -0.47 5.90 19.58
N ARG A 185 -1.30 6.41 18.66
CA ARG A 185 -1.83 5.65 17.51
C ARG A 185 -0.76 5.22 16.51
N LEU A 186 0.31 5.99 16.39
CA LEU A 186 1.48 5.61 15.59
C LEU A 186 2.28 4.53 16.29
N SER A 187 2.39 4.55 17.62
CA SER A 187 3.16 3.54 18.36
C SER A 187 2.60 2.12 18.16
N ASP A 188 1.28 1.95 18.19
CA ASP A 188 0.65 0.66 17.90
C ASP A 188 0.83 0.26 16.42
N PHE A 189 0.60 1.18 15.50
CA PHE A 189 0.84 0.95 14.07
C PHE A 189 2.31 0.62 13.75
N LEU A 190 3.27 1.34 14.33
CA LEU A 190 4.71 1.13 14.17
C LEU A 190 5.11 -0.25 14.70
N ARG A 191 4.49 -0.69 15.80
CA ARG A 191 4.69 -2.03 16.33
C ARG A 191 4.21 -3.08 15.32
N GLU A 192 3.02 -2.91 14.76
CA GLU A 192 2.46 -3.84 13.76
C GLU A 192 3.28 -3.81 12.47
N PHE A 193 3.52 -2.65 11.87
CA PHE A 193 4.36 -2.50 10.68
C PHE A 193 5.70 -3.20 10.84
N ARG A 194 6.41 -2.96 11.95
CA ARG A 194 7.69 -3.61 12.25
C ARG A 194 7.56 -5.13 12.38
N ASN A 195 6.47 -5.63 12.96
CA ASN A 195 6.27 -7.08 13.07
C ASN A 195 6.01 -7.70 11.70
N LEU A 196 5.30 -7.01 10.80
CA LEU A 196 4.93 -7.51 9.47
C LEU A 196 6.10 -7.48 8.47
N VAL A 197 7.00 -6.50 8.57
CA VAL A 197 8.17 -6.41 7.67
C VAL A 197 9.34 -7.30 8.12
N HIS A 198 9.32 -7.84 9.34
CA HIS A 198 10.33 -8.76 9.85
C HIS A 198 9.77 -10.19 9.94
N LEU A 199 10.06 -11.01 8.92
CA LEU A 199 9.62 -12.42 8.80
C LEU A 199 9.82 -13.26 10.07
N SER A 200 10.86 -12.98 10.86
CA SER A 200 11.16 -13.68 12.11
C SER A 200 10.09 -13.48 13.20
N ARG A 201 9.29 -12.40 13.10
CA ARG A 201 8.24 -12.06 14.06
C ARG A 201 6.87 -12.58 13.66
N GLU A 202 6.62 -12.68 12.34
CA GLU A 202 5.38 -13.24 11.79
C GLU A 202 5.17 -14.71 12.21
N LYS A 203 6.25 -15.49 12.35
CA LYS A 203 6.15 -16.90 12.79
C LYS A 203 5.77 -17.06 14.26
N VAL A 204 6.05 -16.06 15.10
CA VAL A 204 5.92 -16.15 16.56
C VAL A 204 4.57 -15.62 17.04
N LYS A 205 4.01 -14.66 16.30
CA LYS A 205 2.69 -14.11 16.55
C LYS A 205 1.88 -14.29 15.28
N ASN A 206 0.82 -15.09 15.33
CA ASN A 206 -0.22 -15.13 14.30
C ASN A 206 -0.99 -13.79 14.29
N ASP A 207 -0.28 -12.67 14.16
CA ASP A 207 -0.82 -11.32 14.23
C ASP A 207 -1.70 -11.11 12.99
N THR A 208 -2.99 -11.35 13.18
CA THR A 208 -4.00 -11.05 12.18
C THR A 208 -4.27 -9.55 12.27
N VAL A 209 -3.81 -8.79 11.28
CA VAL A 209 -4.07 -7.35 11.19
C VAL A 209 -5.56 -7.16 10.93
N ASN A 210 -6.26 -6.54 11.87
CA ASN A 210 -7.68 -6.23 11.70
C ASN A 210 -7.89 -4.91 10.94
N ILE A 211 -9.12 -4.70 10.48
CA ILE A 211 -9.53 -3.50 9.75
C ILE A 211 -9.24 -2.19 10.51
N SER A 212 -9.37 -2.18 11.84
CA SER A 212 -9.17 -0.97 12.65
C SER A 212 -7.72 -0.51 12.66
N VAL A 213 -6.77 -1.46 12.71
CA VAL A 213 -5.33 -1.18 12.60
C VAL A 213 -5.00 -0.62 11.22
N ALA A 214 -5.52 -1.23 10.16
CA ALA A 214 -5.29 -0.76 8.79
C ALA A 214 -5.92 0.63 8.53
N LYS A 215 -7.13 0.90 9.04
CA LYS A 215 -7.72 2.26 9.03
C LYS A 215 -6.85 3.27 9.77
N SER A 216 -6.35 2.90 10.95
CA SER A 216 -5.46 3.76 11.74
C SER A 216 -4.15 4.05 11.00
N ALA A 217 -3.60 3.05 10.29
CA ALA A 217 -2.39 3.21 9.47
C ALA A 217 -2.59 4.24 8.35
N VAL A 218 -3.65 4.09 7.56
CA VAL A 218 -3.98 5.03 6.47
C VAL A 218 -4.25 6.44 7.03
N SER A 219 -5.02 6.55 8.12
CA SER A 219 -5.31 7.82 8.79
C SER A 219 -4.04 8.53 9.32
N SER A 220 -3.06 7.75 9.78
CA SER A 220 -1.80 8.27 10.31
C SER A 220 -0.98 9.00 9.25
N ILE A 221 -1.07 8.60 7.97
CA ILE A 221 -0.40 9.30 6.87
C ILE A 221 -0.84 10.77 6.82
N PHE A 222 -2.15 11.01 6.84
CA PHE A 222 -2.71 12.36 6.78
C PHE A 222 -2.38 13.18 8.03
N THR A 223 -2.49 12.54 9.19
CA THR A 223 -2.17 13.17 10.48
C THR A 223 -0.71 13.65 10.51
N ILE A 224 0.23 12.82 10.05
CA ILE A 224 1.65 13.17 10.00
C ILE A 224 1.89 14.32 9.02
N ILE A 225 1.33 14.25 7.80
CA ILE A 225 1.49 15.33 6.83
C ILE A 225 0.99 16.66 7.41
N ASP A 226 -0.10 16.64 8.18
CA ASP A 226 -0.67 17.84 8.79
C ASP A 226 0.17 18.39 9.94
N GLU A 227 0.73 17.53 10.81
CA GLU A 227 1.68 17.96 11.85
C GLU A 227 2.95 18.58 11.25
N LEU A 228 3.51 17.95 10.20
CA LEU A 228 4.71 18.46 9.51
C LEU A 228 4.49 19.78 8.75
N ASN A 229 3.24 20.21 8.60
CA ASN A 229 2.84 21.42 7.89
C ASN A 229 2.49 22.60 8.80
N LYS A 230 2.51 22.40 10.13
CA LYS A 230 2.37 23.46 11.13
C LYS A 230 3.66 24.27 11.22
#